data_AF-A0A6G2VAA4-F1
#
_entry.id   AF-A0A6G2VAA4-F1
#
_cell.length_a   1.000
_cell.length_b   1.000
_cell.length_c   1.000
_cell.angle_alpha   90.00
_cell.angle_beta   90.00
_cell.angle_gamma   90.00
#
_symmetry.space_group_name_H-M   'P 1'
#
loop_
_entity.id
_entity.type
_entity.pdbx_description
1 polymer ?
#
loop_
_entity_poly.entity_id
_entity_poly.type
_entity_poly.pdbx_seq_one_letter_code
_entity_poly.pdbx_strand_id
1 'polypeptide(L)'
;MSDLRPSGDDRTDEALLRAVAQGDTAALAAFYDRHAGWLLARLSRRCPDAETVREVVQDTFVTVWRSAAAHRGAAAGGWLWVTAAR
;
A
#
# COMPACT_ATOMS: atom_id res chain seq x y z
N MET A 1 25.71 11.75 -5.97
CA MET A 1 25.53 10.96 -4.73
C MET A 1 24.15 10.33 -4.79
N SER A 2 24.06 9.18 -5.45
CA SER A 2 22.90 8.29 -5.35
C SER A 2 22.84 7.82 -3.91
N ASP A 3 21.85 8.32 -3.17
CA ASP A 3 21.48 7.70 -1.90
C ASP A 3 20.86 6.35 -2.26
N LEU A 4 21.63 5.30 -1.99
CA LEU A 4 21.16 3.91 -1.98
C LEU A 4 20.00 3.87 -0.99
N ARG A 5 18.75 3.92 -1.49
CA ARG A 5 17.56 3.73 -0.64
C ARG A 5 17.82 2.45 0.17
N PRO A 6 17.97 2.52 1.50
CA PRO A 6 18.08 1.32 2.30
C PRO A 6 16.84 0.48 2.01
N SER A 7 17.06 -0.80 1.74
CA SER A 7 15.99 -1.75 1.45
C SER A 7 15.01 -1.75 2.62
N GLY A 8 13.83 -1.18 2.39
CA GLY A 8 12.74 -1.14 3.36
C GLY A 8 12.92 -0.05 4.39
N ASP A 9 11.97 0.88 4.43
CA ASP A 9 11.78 1.72 5.60
C ASP A 9 11.43 0.82 6.80
N ASP A 10 12.27 0.81 7.84
CA ASP A 10 12.08 -0.05 9.03
C ASP A 10 10.87 0.34 9.89
N ARG A 11 10.19 1.46 9.57
CA ARG A 11 8.95 1.84 10.22
C ARG A 11 7.93 0.70 10.13
N THR A 12 7.18 0.53 11.22
CA THR A 12 6.01 -0.34 11.25
C THR A 12 4.95 0.17 10.27
N ASP A 13 4.04 -0.70 9.82
CA ASP A 13 2.94 -0.28 8.95
C ASP A 13 2.10 0.85 9.58
N GLU A 14 1.90 0.81 10.90
CA GLU A 14 1.22 1.88 11.63
C GLU A 14 1.98 3.22 11.54
N ALA A 15 3.30 3.19 11.73
CA ALA A 15 4.13 4.39 11.64
C ALA A 15 4.16 4.96 10.21
N LEU A 16 4.22 4.08 9.19
CA LEU A 16 4.11 4.49 7.79
C LEU A 16 2.75 5.13 7.51
N LEU A 17 1.64 4.49 7.92
CA LEU A 17 0.29 5.03 7.70
C LEU A 17 0.05 6.34 8.44
N ARG A 18 0.62 6.54 9.64
CA ARG A 18 0.59 7.84 10.33
C ARG A 18 1.36 8.93 9.59
N ALA A 19 2.47 8.59 8.94
CA ALA A 19 3.22 9.54 8.12
C ALA A 19 2.48 9.85 6.81
N VAL A 20 1.87 8.83 6.18
CA VAL A 20 1.00 9.02 5.01
C VAL A 20 -0.17 9.95 5.33
N ALA A 21 -0.80 9.81 6.50
CA ALA A 21 -1.87 10.71 6.95
C ALA A 21 -1.42 12.18 7.10
N GLN A 22 -0.10 12.42 7.20
CA GLN A 22 0.51 13.76 7.25
C GLN A 22 1.04 14.23 5.89
N GLY A 23 0.85 13.43 4.82
CA GLY A 23 1.31 13.77 3.48
C GLY A 23 2.74 13.32 3.15
N ASP A 24 3.32 12.37 3.88
CA ASP A 24 4.64 11.80 3.57
C ASP A 24 4.55 10.82 2.38
N THR A 25 4.96 11.28 1.20
CA THR A 25 4.97 10.46 -0.03
C THR A 25 6.03 9.36 -0.01
N ALA A 26 7.14 9.54 0.74
CA ALA A 26 8.16 8.52 0.89
C ALA A 26 7.65 7.36 1.78
N ALA A 27 6.86 7.67 2.81
CA ALA A 27 6.16 6.66 3.59
C ALA A 27 5.14 5.88 2.76
N LEU A 28 4.40 6.55 1.86
CA LEU A 28 3.50 5.86 0.93
C LEU A 28 4.29 4.91 0.01
N ALA A 29 5.42 5.36 -0.53
CA ALA A 29 6.26 4.55 -1.39
C ALA A 29 6.80 3.31 -0.65
N ALA A 30 7.29 3.46 0.59
CA ALA A 30 7.74 2.34 1.39
C ALA A 30 6.61 1.34 1.72
N PHE A 31 5.41 1.85 2.03
CA PHE A 31 4.24 1.03 2.26
C PHE A 31 3.79 0.29 0.98
N TYR A 32 3.88 0.96 -0.18
CA TYR A 32 3.65 0.34 -1.49
C TYR A 32 4.64 -0.80 -1.76
N ASP A 33 5.95 -0.53 -1.64
CA ASP A 33 7.01 -1.50 -1.89
C ASP A 33 6.84 -2.77 -1.03
N ARG A 34 6.38 -2.62 0.21
CA ARG A 34 6.11 -3.72 1.15
C ARG A 34 4.88 -4.56 0.78
N HIS A 35 3.81 -3.94 0.27
CA HIS A 35 2.50 -4.59 0.16
C HIS A 35 2.02 -4.87 -1.27
N ALA A 36 2.49 -4.13 -2.27
CA ALA A 36 2.00 -4.25 -3.64
C ALA A 36 2.24 -5.66 -4.22
N GLY A 37 3.40 -6.26 -3.95
CA GLY A 37 3.75 -7.58 -4.49
C GLY A 37 2.80 -8.70 -4.07
N TRP A 38 2.47 -8.79 -2.78
CA TRP A 38 1.54 -9.84 -2.31
C TRP A 38 0.10 -9.56 -2.75
N LEU A 39 -0.30 -8.28 -2.80
CA LEU A 39 -1.63 -7.87 -3.24
C LEU A 39 -1.85 -8.21 -4.71
N LEU A 40 -0.88 -7.88 -5.56
CA LEU A 40 -0.84 -8.24 -6.98
C LEU A 40 -0.97 -9.76 -7.15
N ALA A 41 -0.11 -10.54 -6.48
CA ALA A 41 -0.12 -12.01 -6.57
C ALA A 41 -1.44 -12.65 -6.08
N ARG A 42 -2.18 -11.98 -5.19
CA ARG A 42 -3.49 -12.47 -4.72
C ARG A 42 -4.63 -12.06 -5.65
N LEU A 43 -4.59 -10.85 -6.21
CA LEU A 43 -5.59 -10.37 -7.17
C LEU A 43 -5.48 -11.11 -8.51
N SER A 44 -4.27 -11.41 -9.00
CA SER A 44 -4.06 -12.22 -10.20
C SER A 44 -4.61 -13.65 -10.10
N ARG A 45 -4.85 -14.16 -8.88
CA ARG A 45 -5.52 -15.46 -8.68
C ARG A 45 -7.04 -15.37 -8.81
N ARG A 46 -7.62 -14.17 -8.74
CA ARG A 46 -9.07 -13.92 -8.84
C ARG A 46 -9.48 -13.31 -10.17
N CYS A 47 -8.59 -12.57 -10.81
CA CYS A 47 -8.81 -11.93 -12.09
C CYS A 47 -7.64 -12.27 -13.03
N PRO A 48 -7.90 -12.87 -14.21
CA PRO A 48 -6.84 -13.20 -15.17
C PRO A 48 -6.33 -11.97 -15.96
N ASP A 49 -7.06 -10.85 -15.93
CA ASP A 49 -6.68 -9.63 -16.66
C ASP A 49 -5.63 -8.82 -15.88
N ALA A 50 -4.41 -8.78 -16.41
CA ALA A 50 -3.27 -8.18 -15.72
C ALA A 50 -3.32 -6.64 -15.67
N GLU A 51 -3.93 -5.99 -16.67
CA GLU A 51 -4.14 -4.53 -16.67
C GLU A 51 -5.10 -4.15 -15.54
N THR A 52 -6.26 -4.79 -15.49
CA THR A 52 -7.28 -4.61 -14.44
C THR A 52 -6.67 -4.82 -13.06
N VAL A 53 -5.89 -5.89 -12.87
CA VAL A 53 -5.24 -6.15 -11.58
C VAL A 53 -4.28 -5.02 -11.18
N ARG A 54 -3.50 -4.48 -12.13
CA ARG A 54 -2.63 -3.34 -11.85
C ARG A 54 -3.41 -2.08 -11.50
N GLU A 55 -4.48 -1.79 -12.23
CA GLU A 55 -5.35 -0.64 -11.95
C GLU A 55 -5.94 -0.73 -10.53
N VAL A 56 -6.47 -1.88 -10.14
CA VAL A 56 -7.00 -2.11 -8.79
C VAL A 56 -5.93 -1.90 -7.71
N VAL A 57 -4.70 -2.38 -7.93
CA VAL A 57 -3.59 -2.14 -7.00
C VAL A 57 -3.32 -0.63 -6.89
N GLN A 58 -3.23 0.08 -8.01
CA GLN A 58 -2.99 1.54 -8.00
C GLN A 58 -4.11 2.30 -7.27
N ASP A 59 -5.37 2.01 -7.58
CA ASP A 59 -6.54 2.63 -6.94
C ASP A 59 -6.62 2.31 -5.44
N THR A 60 -6.16 1.13 -5.05
CA THR A 60 -6.04 0.76 -3.64
C THR A 60 -5.09 1.72 -2.91
N PHE A 61 -3.90 1.96 -3.47
CA PHE A 61 -2.92 2.85 -2.82
C PHE A 61 -3.30 4.35 -2.92
N VAL A 62 -4.02 4.77 -3.96
CA VAL A 62 -4.66 6.10 -4.00
C VAL A 62 -5.70 6.24 -2.89
N THR A 63 -6.48 5.20 -2.65
CA THR A 63 -7.46 5.17 -1.54
C THR A 63 -6.75 5.20 -0.19
N VAL A 64 -5.65 4.46 -0.03
CA VAL A 64 -4.82 4.50 1.18
C VAL A 64 -4.33 5.93 1.45
N TRP A 65 -3.76 6.61 0.44
CA TRP A 65 -3.33 8.00 0.58
C TRP A 65 -4.45 8.91 1.08
N ARG A 66 -5.66 8.79 0.52
CA ARG A 66 -6.82 9.61 0.88
C ARG A 66 -7.42 9.28 2.24
N SER A 67 -7.25 8.06 2.74
CA SER A 67 -7.95 7.55 3.92
C SER A 67 -7.05 7.11 5.08
N ALA A 68 -5.74 7.28 4.96
CA ALA A 68 -4.77 6.90 5.99
C ALA A 68 -5.08 7.51 7.37
N ALA A 69 -5.59 8.75 7.41
CA ALA A 69 -6.01 9.39 8.66
C ALA A 69 -7.17 8.67 9.38
N ALA A 70 -7.98 7.90 8.65
CA ALA A 70 -9.07 7.10 9.19
C ALA A 70 -8.62 5.70 9.64
N HIS A 71 -7.35 5.34 9.41
CA HIS A 71 -6.82 4.04 9.79
C HIS A 71 -6.65 3.95 11.32
N ARG A 72 -7.45 3.09 11.98
CA ARG A 72 -7.50 2.95 13.45
C ARG A 72 -6.65 1.80 14.00
N GLY A 73 -5.52 1.49 13.36
CA GLY A 73 -4.60 0.43 13.82
C GLY A 73 -5.06 -1.00 13.49
N ALA A 74 -5.94 -1.18 12.51
CA ALA A 74 -6.24 -2.51 11.97
C ALA A 74 -5.02 -3.08 11.24
N ALA A 75 -4.88 -4.41 11.16
CA ALA A 75 -3.80 -5.01 10.40
C ALA A 75 -3.83 -4.54 8.92
N ALA A 76 -2.74 -3.92 8.46
CA ALA A 76 -2.64 -3.28 7.15
C ALA A 76 -3.07 -4.21 6.00
N GLY A 77 -2.65 -5.48 6.04
CA GLY A 77 -3.01 -6.46 5.01
C GLY A 77 -4.51 -6.75 4.92
N GLY A 78 -5.23 -6.79 6.05
CA GLY A 78 -6.68 -6.98 6.05
C GLY A 78 -7.42 -5.75 5.52
N TRP A 79 -6.95 -4.56 5.90
CA TRP A 79 -7.51 -3.31 5.40
C TRP A 79 -7.28 -3.13 3.89
N LEU A 80 -6.08 -3.41 3.40
CA LEU A 80 -5.75 -3.40 1.96
C LEU A 80 -6.64 -4.37 1.18
N TRP A 81 -6.85 -5.58 1.69
CA TRP A 81 -7.70 -6.56 1.05
C TRP A 81 -9.16 -6.07 0.93
N VAL A 82 -9.70 -5.48 1.99
CA VAL A 82 -11.06 -4.91 1.97
C VAL A 82 -11.16 -3.72 1.03
N THR A 83 -10.13 -2.89 0.93
CA THR A 83 -10.10 -1.76 -0.01
C THR A 83 -10.03 -2.22 -1.46
N ALA A 84 -9.21 -3.22 -1.77
CA ALA A 84 -9.05 -3.75 -3.13
C ALA A 84 -10.22 -4.61 -3.62
N ALA A 85 -11.08 -5.10 -2.71
CA ALA A 85 -12.22 -5.96 -3.02
C ALA A 85 -13.56 -5.21 -3.09
N ARG A 86 -13.55 -3.88 -2.95
CA ARG A 86 -14.72 -3.02 -3.18
C ARG A 86 -14.87 -2.71 -4.66
#